data_AF-A0A950IS45-F1
#
_entry.id   AF-A0A950IS45-F1
#
_cell.length_a   1.000
_cell.length_b   1.000
_cell.length_c   1.000
_cell.angle_alpha   90.00
_cell.angle_beta   90.00
_cell.angle_gamma   90.00
#
_symmetry.space_group_name_H-M   'P 1'
#
loop_
_entity.id
_entity.type
_entity.pdbx_description
1 polymer ?
#
loop_
_entity_poly.entity_id
_entity_poly.type
_entity_poly.pdbx_seq_one_letter_code
_entity_poly.pdbx_strand_id
1 'polypeptide(L)'
;MKRTPLRATRPAKTSAPIMGKCRHCKAPFERKSARHIACSPACIIALTEKSAAKKLAAEAKRDRIATKQKLIEIKPLKWFKAKAKKALHLFVRTRDEGKPCASCDTILRNTGKPGGDYDAGHFRSVGSAKHLEMDLRNIWGQCKHCNHQLSGNSQEYERRLRISQGDAFVDELLSDNETRRYRREDYLVIEAWAKKEMKELKSGKNKNNQA
;
A
#
# COMPACT_ATOMS: atom_id res chain seq x y z
N MET A 1 20.54 6.12 -90.52
CA MET A 1 19.88 6.02 -89.19
C MET A 1 19.95 7.38 -88.50
N LYS A 2 18.83 8.11 -88.40
CA LYS A 2 18.80 9.44 -87.78
C LYS A 2 18.73 9.29 -86.26
N ARG A 3 19.77 9.71 -85.53
CA ARG A 3 19.78 9.71 -84.06
C ARG A 3 18.78 10.76 -83.56
N THR A 4 17.78 10.33 -82.81
CA THR A 4 16.80 11.20 -82.15
C THR A 4 17.53 12.10 -81.14
N PRO A 5 17.33 13.43 -81.16
CA PRO A 5 17.99 14.31 -80.21
C PRO A 5 17.48 14.04 -78.79
N LEU A 6 18.40 13.91 -77.84
CA LEU A 6 18.08 13.81 -76.42
C LEU A 6 17.34 15.08 -76.00
N ARG A 7 16.09 14.92 -75.57
CA ARG A 7 15.24 16.02 -75.10
C ARG A 7 15.87 16.60 -73.83
N ALA A 8 16.19 17.89 -73.82
CA ALA A 8 16.72 18.58 -72.66
C ALA A 8 15.82 18.35 -71.44
N THR A 9 16.38 17.76 -70.38
CA THR A 9 15.67 17.55 -69.12
C THR A 9 15.38 18.92 -68.50
N ARG A 10 14.12 19.16 -68.13
CA ARG A 10 13.74 20.37 -67.36
C ARG A 10 14.60 20.43 -66.10
N PRO A 11 15.17 21.59 -65.73
CA PRO A 11 15.89 21.71 -64.47
C PRO A 11 14.93 21.34 -63.34
N ALA A 12 15.37 20.45 -62.45
CA ALA A 12 14.59 20.05 -61.29
C ALA A 12 14.23 21.31 -60.48
N LYS A 13 12.93 21.55 -60.26
CA LYS A 13 12.48 22.60 -59.34
C LYS A 13 13.01 22.24 -57.95
N THR A 14 14.03 22.95 -57.47
CA THR A 14 14.53 22.84 -56.11
C THR A 14 13.51 23.46 -55.17
N SER A 15 12.62 22.64 -54.59
CA SER A 15 11.75 23.09 -53.52
C SER A 15 12.59 23.48 -52.30
N ALA A 16 12.21 24.56 -51.62
CA ALA A 16 12.93 25.05 -50.45
C ALA A 16 13.13 23.96 -49.37
N PRO A 17 14.30 23.91 -48.70
CA PRO A 17 14.60 22.99 -47.60
C PRO A 17 13.51 22.99 -46.52
N ILE A 18 12.98 21.81 -46.16
CA ILE A 18 12.03 21.68 -45.05
C ILE A 18 12.83 21.65 -43.74
N MET A 19 12.92 22.79 -43.05
CA MET A 19 13.65 22.87 -41.79
C MET A 19 12.89 22.19 -40.64
N GLY A 20 13.62 21.59 -39.70
CA GLY A 20 13.11 20.97 -38.48
C GLY A 20 14.10 21.06 -37.33
N LYS A 21 13.67 20.63 -36.13
CA LYS A 21 14.54 20.55 -34.94
C LYS A 21 14.86 19.09 -34.62
N CYS A 22 16.12 18.78 -34.38
CA CYS A 22 16.56 17.43 -34.01
C CYS A 22 15.89 16.99 -32.71
N ARG A 23 15.30 15.79 -32.66
CA ARG A 23 14.63 15.30 -31.44
C ARG A 23 15.60 15.05 -30.28
N HIS A 24 16.88 14.81 -30.57
CA HIS A 24 17.95 14.60 -29.60
C HIS A 24 18.55 15.93 -29.10
N CYS A 25 19.32 16.63 -29.94
CA CYS A 25 20.09 17.82 -29.57
C CYS A 25 19.35 19.16 -29.77
N LYS A 26 18.12 19.14 -30.30
CA LYS A 26 17.29 20.34 -30.58
C LYS A 26 17.81 21.30 -31.64
N ALA A 27 19.00 21.07 -32.20
CA ALA A 27 19.56 21.88 -33.27
C ALA A 27 18.64 21.89 -34.52
N PRO A 28 18.54 23.03 -35.22
CA PRO A 28 17.85 23.10 -36.51
C PRO A 28 18.61 22.29 -37.57
N PHE A 29 17.88 21.59 -38.45
CA PHE A 29 18.45 20.81 -39.55
C PHE A 29 17.45 20.65 -40.69
N GLU A 30 17.93 20.32 -41.89
CA GLU A 30 17.10 20.06 -43.06
C GLU A 30 16.49 18.64 -43.01
N ARG A 31 15.17 18.56 -43.11
CA ARG A 31 14.42 17.30 -43.13
C ARG A 31 14.14 16.87 -44.56
N LYS A 32 14.49 15.63 -44.88
CA LYS A 32 14.16 14.99 -46.17
C LYS A 32 12.75 14.40 -46.18
N SER A 33 12.16 14.15 -45.01
CA SER A 33 10.80 13.65 -44.85
C SER A 33 10.30 13.84 -43.41
N ALA A 34 9.00 13.57 -43.17
CA ALA A 34 8.42 13.59 -41.82
C ALA A 34 9.08 12.58 -40.85
N ARG A 35 9.70 11.52 -41.36
CA ARG A 35 10.43 10.51 -40.57
C ARG A 35 11.90 10.90 -40.31
N HIS A 36 12.42 11.95 -40.95
CA HIS A 36 13.76 12.47 -40.67
C HIS A 36 13.74 13.25 -39.35
N ILE A 37 14.08 12.58 -38.24
CA ILE A 37 13.87 13.10 -36.87
C ILE A 37 15.14 13.55 -36.14
N ALA A 38 16.33 13.30 -36.69
CA ALA A 38 17.58 13.80 -36.12
C ALA A 38 18.56 14.25 -37.19
N CYS A 39 19.48 15.14 -36.80
CA CYS A 39 20.41 15.82 -37.69
C CYS A 39 21.63 14.98 -38.10
N SER A 40 21.93 13.88 -37.39
CA SER A 40 23.10 13.04 -37.64
C SER A 40 22.87 11.59 -37.21
N PRO A 41 23.66 10.62 -37.73
CA PRO A 41 23.62 9.23 -37.29
C PRO A 41 23.79 9.08 -35.77
N ALA A 42 24.72 9.83 -35.17
CA ALA A 42 24.94 9.83 -33.72
C ALA A 42 23.67 10.22 -32.94
N CYS A 43 22.96 11.26 -33.40
CA CYS A 43 21.70 11.68 -32.77
C CYS A 43 20.57 10.66 -32.96
N ILE A 44 20.54 9.91 -34.07
CA ILE A 44 19.59 8.81 -34.27
C ILE A 44 19.89 7.66 -33.31
N ILE A 45 21.15 7.25 -33.21
CA ILE A 45 21.59 6.17 -32.30
C ILE A 45 21.17 6.49 -30.87
N ALA A 46 21.48 7.70 -30.39
CA ALA A 46 21.12 8.12 -29.04
C ALA A 46 19.59 8.16 -28.79
N LEU A 47 18.78 8.47 -29.81
CA LEU A 47 17.31 8.38 -29.70
C LEU A 47 16.84 6.93 -29.64
N THR A 48 17.41 6.04 -30.46
CA THR A 48 17.07 4.63 -30.47
C THR A 48 17.43 3.96 -29.15
N GLU A 49 18.63 4.22 -28.60
CA GLU A 49 19.07 3.73 -27.30
C GLU A 49 18.14 4.22 -26.18
N LYS A 50 17.81 5.51 -26.16
CA LYS A 50 16.86 6.07 -25.19
C LYS A 50 15.47 5.42 -25.29
N SER A 51 15.01 5.12 -26.50
CA SER A 51 13.73 4.44 -26.70
C SER A 51 13.77 2.97 -26.28
N ALA A 52 14.87 2.26 -26.55
CA ALA A 52 15.10 0.89 -26.14
C ALA A 52 15.19 0.79 -24.61
N ALA A 53 15.95 1.67 -23.96
CA ALA A 53 16.03 1.77 -22.51
C ALA A 53 14.66 2.01 -21.86
N LYS A 54 13.83 2.89 -22.45
CA LYS A 54 12.44 3.11 -21.98
C LYS A 54 11.57 1.87 -22.13
N LYS A 55 11.67 1.13 -23.24
CA LYS A 55 10.93 -0.11 -23.46
C LYS A 55 11.34 -1.19 -22.45
N LEU A 56 12.64 -1.41 -22.28
CA LEU A 56 13.21 -2.34 -21.30
C LEU A 56 12.75 -2.00 -19.88
N ALA A 57 12.79 -0.71 -19.49
CA ALA A 57 12.31 -0.29 -18.18
C ALA A 57 10.80 -0.52 -17.99
N ALA A 58 9.99 -0.29 -19.02
CA ALA A 58 8.55 -0.53 -18.98
C ALA A 58 8.23 -2.03 -18.90
N GLU A 59 8.95 -2.87 -19.65
CA GLU A 59 8.84 -4.33 -19.62
C GLU A 59 9.26 -4.89 -18.27
N ALA A 60 10.43 -4.51 -17.76
CA ALA A 60 10.87 -4.87 -16.41
C ALA A 60 9.86 -4.46 -15.33
N LYS A 61 9.19 -3.30 -15.49
CA LYS A 61 8.11 -2.89 -14.57
C LYS A 61 6.89 -3.82 -14.67
N ARG A 62 6.48 -4.20 -15.88
CA ARG A 62 5.37 -5.15 -16.10
C ARG A 62 5.69 -6.52 -15.50
N ASP A 63 6.89 -7.03 -15.72
CA ASP A 63 7.34 -8.32 -15.20
C ASP A 63 7.40 -8.33 -13.67
N ARG A 64 7.86 -7.23 -13.07
CA ARG A 64 7.83 -7.05 -11.60
C ARG A 64 6.40 -7.09 -11.05
N ILE A 65 5.46 -6.44 -11.72
CA ILE A 65 4.05 -6.43 -11.30
C ILE A 65 3.44 -7.82 -11.44
N ALA A 66 3.64 -8.47 -12.59
CA ALA A 66 3.13 -9.82 -12.86
C ALA A 66 3.71 -10.84 -11.88
N THR A 67 5.03 -10.80 -11.65
CA THR A 67 5.70 -11.64 -10.64
C THR A 67 5.12 -11.39 -9.25
N LYS A 68 4.91 -10.13 -8.87
CA LYS A 68 4.31 -9.80 -7.56
C LYS A 68 2.88 -10.32 -7.43
N GLN A 69 2.06 -10.25 -8.48
CA GLN A 69 0.69 -10.78 -8.48
C GLN A 69 0.69 -12.29 -8.30
N LYS A 70 1.48 -13.02 -9.10
CA LYS A 70 1.66 -14.47 -8.97
C LYS A 70 2.12 -14.85 -7.56
N LEU A 71 3.09 -14.11 -7.00
CA LEU A 71 3.58 -14.34 -5.64
C LEU A 71 2.52 -14.14 -4.55
N ILE A 72 1.55 -13.24 -4.76
CA ILE A 72 0.42 -13.01 -3.84
C ILE A 72 -0.61 -14.13 -3.98
N GLU A 73 -0.89 -14.56 -5.20
CA GLU A 73 -1.87 -15.59 -5.52
C GLU A 73 -1.53 -16.94 -4.86
N ILE A 74 -0.24 -17.30 -4.88
CA ILE A 74 0.27 -18.51 -4.22
C ILE A 74 0.37 -18.40 -2.69
N LYS A 75 0.10 -17.23 -2.08
CA LYS A 75 0.19 -17.12 -0.62
C LYS A 75 -0.92 -17.91 0.07
N PRO A 76 -0.58 -18.65 1.15
CA PRO A 76 -1.56 -19.37 1.93
C PRO A 76 -2.43 -18.40 2.74
N LEU A 77 -3.64 -18.83 3.13
CA LEU A 77 -4.59 -18.04 3.92
C LEU A 77 -3.97 -17.47 5.21
N LYS A 78 -3.11 -18.25 5.88
CA LYS A 78 -2.37 -17.83 7.09
C LYS A 78 -1.56 -16.54 6.88
N TRP A 79 -1.03 -16.33 5.68
CA TRP A 79 -0.28 -15.12 5.34
C TRP A 79 -1.17 -13.87 5.35
N PHE A 80 -2.36 -13.96 4.74
CA PHE A 80 -3.35 -12.88 4.74
C PHE A 80 -3.86 -12.60 6.16
N LYS A 81 -4.20 -13.65 6.91
CA LYS A 81 -4.58 -13.56 8.33
C LYS A 81 -3.53 -12.81 9.17
N ALA A 82 -2.26 -13.18 9.05
CA ALA A 82 -1.18 -12.55 9.80
C ALA A 82 -1.04 -11.05 9.48
N LYS A 83 -1.23 -10.68 8.21
CA LYS A 83 -1.14 -9.30 7.74
C LYS A 83 -2.31 -8.45 8.22
N ALA A 84 -3.54 -8.99 8.15
CA ALA A 84 -4.73 -8.37 8.72
C ALA A 84 -4.58 -8.16 10.23
N LYS A 85 -4.22 -9.21 10.97
CA LYS A 85 -3.98 -9.15 12.43
C LYS A 85 -2.94 -8.10 12.79
N LYS A 86 -1.81 -8.06 12.07
CA LYS A 86 -0.75 -7.07 12.30
C LYS A 86 -1.23 -5.64 12.10
N ALA A 87 -2.00 -5.39 11.04
CA ALA A 87 -2.58 -4.07 10.78
C ALA A 87 -3.61 -3.68 11.84
N LEU A 88 -4.51 -4.60 12.21
CA LEU A 88 -5.54 -4.40 13.21
C LEU A 88 -4.95 -4.11 14.60
N HIS A 89 -3.95 -4.90 15.02
CA HIS A 89 -3.27 -4.71 16.30
C HIS A 89 -2.48 -3.39 16.33
N LEU A 90 -1.89 -2.98 15.21
CA LEU A 90 -1.21 -1.69 15.12
C LEU A 90 -2.20 -0.53 15.22
N PHE A 91 -3.38 -0.66 14.61
CA PHE A 91 -4.47 0.30 14.76
C PHE A 91 -4.90 0.41 16.23
N VAL A 92 -5.21 -0.69 16.89
CA VAL A 92 -5.65 -0.69 18.31
C VAL A 92 -4.61 -0.02 19.20
N ARG A 93 -3.32 -0.36 19.05
CA ARG A 93 -2.27 0.33 19.81
C ARG A 93 -2.26 1.83 19.52
N THR A 94 -2.30 2.23 18.25
CA THR A 94 -2.30 3.65 17.88
C THR A 94 -3.53 4.41 18.41
N ARG A 95 -4.70 3.75 18.45
CA ARG A 95 -5.98 4.26 18.96
C ARG A 95 -5.94 4.47 20.48
N ASP A 96 -5.33 3.53 21.19
CA ASP A 96 -5.36 3.48 22.66
C ASP A 96 -4.09 4.05 23.31
N GLU A 97 -3.13 4.51 22.51
CA GLU A 97 -2.00 5.32 22.96
C GLU A 97 -2.46 6.50 23.82
N GLY A 98 -1.94 6.60 25.05
CA GLY A 98 -2.28 7.62 26.04
C GLY A 98 -3.47 7.29 26.94
N LYS A 99 -4.19 6.18 26.70
CA LYS A 99 -5.31 5.72 27.54
C LYS A 99 -4.84 4.76 28.63
N PRO A 100 -5.61 4.55 29.71
CA PRO A 100 -5.34 3.46 30.65
C PRO A 100 -5.48 2.09 29.97
N CYS A 101 -4.74 1.12 30.50
CA CYS A 101 -4.86 -0.29 30.14
C CYS A 101 -6.30 -0.78 30.33
N ALA A 102 -6.76 -1.66 29.44
CA ALA A 102 -8.09 -2.28 29.53
C ALA A 102 -8.34 -3.04 30.85
N SER A 103 -7.30 -3.38 31.61
CA SER A 103 -7.40 -4.17 32.85
C SER A 103 -6.63 -3.59 34.03
N CYS A 104 -6.08 -2.38 33.95
CA CYS A 104 -5.43 -1.71 35.09
C CYS A 104 -5.23 -0.21 34.81
N ASP A 105 -4.72 0.53 35.80
CA ASP A 105 -4.52 1.99 35.67
C ASP A 105 -3.20 2.39 34.98
N THR A 106 -2.44 1.42 34.46
CA THR A 106 -1.23 1.71 33.69
C THR A 106 -1.59 2.48 32.41
N ILE A 107 -1.05 3.68 32.26
CA ILE A 107 -1.19 4.46 31.02
C ILE A 107 -0.35 3.84 29.91
N LEU A 108 -1.00 3.56 28.78
CA LEU A 108 -0.38 2.96 27.61
C LEU A 108 0.45 4.00 26.88
N ARG A 109 1.78 3.88 26.95
CA ARG A 109 2.71 4.75 26.23
C ARG A 109 3.65 3.93 25.38
N ASN A 110 3.79 4.30 24.12
CA ASN A 110 4.76 3.72 23.20
C ASN A 110 6.05 4.54 23.28
N THR A 111 7.06 3.94 23.91
CA THR A 111 8.40 4.50 24.08
C THR A 111 9.35 4.11 22.94
N GLY A 112 8.84 3.42 21.91
CA GLY A 112 9.63 2.99 20.76
C GLY A 112 10.44 1.71 20.98
N LYS A 113 10.22 0.99 22.10
CA LYS A 113 10.93 -0.27 22.38
C LYS A 113 10.65 -1.34 21.31
N PRO A 114 11.67 -2.14 20.94
CA PRO A 114 11.46 -3.33 20.13
C PRO A 114 10.40 -4.24 20.75
N GLY A 115 9.37 -4.57 19.96
CA GLY A 115 8.24 -5.38 20.44
C GLY A 115 7.14 -4.61 21.18
N GLY A 116 7.19 -3.27 21.21
CA GLY A 116 6.17 -2.40 21.80
C GLY A 116 6.13 -2.42 23.34
N ASP A 117 5.56 -1.40 23.96
CA ASP A 117 5.40 -1.33 25.42
C ASP A 117 4.09 -1.96 25.92
N TYR A 118 3.11 -2.10 25.04
CA TYR A 118 1.81 -2.69 25.32
C TYR A 118 1.24 -3.34 24.06
N ASP A 119 0.21 -4.16 24.25
CA ASP A 119 -0.37 -5.01 23.22
C ASP A 119 -1.82 -4.65 22.90
N ALA A 120 -2.33 -5.25 21.83
CA ALA A 120 -3.75 -5.30 21.54
C ALA A 120 -4.27 -6.62 22.13
N GLY A 121 -4.79 -6.56 23.36
CA GLY A 121 -5.27 -7.71 24.13
C GLY A 121 -6.73 -8.04 23.81
N HIS A 122 -7.05 -9.33 23.82
CA HIS A 122 -8.40 -9.84 23.57
C HIS A 122 -9.17 -9.99 24.88
N PHE A 123 -10.38 -9.42 24.98
CA PHE A 123 -11.26 -9.61 26.14
C PHE A 123 -11.66 -11.09 26.28
N ARG A 124 -12.29 -11.65 25.24
CA ARG A 124 -12.48 -13.09 25.08
C ARG A 124 -11.30 -13.67 24.33
N SER A 125 -10.56 -14.56 25.00
CA SER A 125 -9.32 -15.13 24.48
C SER A 125 -9.51 -15.77 23.10
N VAL A 126 -8.49 -15.73 22.24
CA VAL A 126 -8.52 -16.38 20.92
C VAL A 126 -8.68 -17.91 21.03
N GLY A 127 -8.25 -18.50 22.15
CA GLY A 127 -8.42 -19.92 22.43
C GLY A 127 -9.88 -20.32 22.64
N SER A 128 -10.65 -19.49 23.37
CA SER A 128 -12.06 -19.75 23.68
C SER A 128 -13.03 -19.15 22.65
N ALA A 129 -12.66 -18.06 21.97
CA ALA A 129 -13.54 -17.32 21.05
C ALA A 129 -12.80 -16.94 19.75
N LYS A 130 -12.37 -17.95 19.00
CA LYS A 130 -11.62 -17.76 17.74
C LYS A 130 -12.38 -16.94 16.69
N HIS A 131 -13.71 -17.00 16.67
CA HIS A 131 -14.58 -16.21 15.78
C HIS A 131 -14.49 -14.69 16.04
N LEU A 132 -14.08 -14.28 17.25
CA LEU A 132 -13.88 -12.89 17.66
C LEU A 132 -12.43 -12.40 17.49
N GLU A 133 -11.53 -13.19 16.89
CA GLU A 133 -10.10 -12.85 16.85
C GLU A 133 -9.78 -11.58 16.04
N MET A 134 -10.66 -11.20 15.10
CA MET A 134 -10.58 -9.98 14.29
C MET A 134 -11.66 -8.96 14.64
N ASP A 135 -12.51 -9.26 15.62
CA ASP A 135 -13.58 -8.35 16.04
C ASP A 135 -13.01 -7.26 16.95
N LEU A 136 -13.09 -6.00 16.53
CA LEU A 136 -12.57 -4.85 17.28
C LEU A 136 -13.28 -4.62 18.61
N ARG A 137 -14.55 -5.05 18.74
CA ARG A 137 -15.27 -4.99 20.02
C ARG A 137 -14.54 -5.80 21.09
N ASN A 138 -13.85 -6.85 20.66
CA ASN A 138 -13.09 -7.76 21.50
C ASN A 138 -11.62 -7.35 21.73
N ILE A 139 -11.12 -6.27 21.11
CA ILE A 139 -9.67 -5.94 21.11
C ILE A 139 -9.42 -4.51 21.60
N TRP A 140 -8.69 -4.42 22.71
CA TRP A 140 -8.34 -3.14 23.35
C TRP A 140 -6.87 -3.11 23.78
N GLY A 141 -6.33 -1.90 23.96
CA GLY A 141 -4.98 -1.69 24.46
C GLY A 141 -4.79 -2.29 25.86
N GLN A 142 -3.79 -3.15 26.03
CA GLN A 142 -3.51 -3.83 27.30
C GLN A 142 -2.00 -3.85 27.59
N CYS A 143 -1.61 -3.52 28.82
CA CYS A 143 -0.21 -3.54 29.22
C CYS A 143 0.32 -4.99 29.23
N LYS A 144 1.64 -5.15 29.07
CA LYS A 144 2.25 -6.49 28.98
C LYS A 144 2.08 -7.33 30.24
N HIS A 145 2.08 -6.71 31.41
CA HIS A 145 1.86 -7.40 32.68
C HIS A 145 0.47 -8.06 32.71
N CYS A 146 -0.59 -7.29 32.47
CA CYS A 146 -1.96 -7.85 32.43
C CYS A 146 -2.14 -8.88 31.30
N ASN A 147 -1.64 -8.59 30.10
CA ASN A 147 -1.85 -9.46 28.94
C ASN A 147 -1.10 -10.80 29.07
N HIS A 148 0.18 -10.77 29.44
CA HIS A 148 1.03 -11.97 29.43
C HIS A 148 1.13 -12.65 30.81
N GLN A 149 1.31 -11.88 31.88
CA GLN A 149 1.61 -12.43 33.21
C GLN A 149 0.35 -12.80 34.00
N LEU A 150 -0.77 -12.10 33.74
CA LEU A 150 -2.06 -12.35 34.40
C LEU A 150 -3.08 -13.00 33.46
N SER A 151 -2.63 -13.64 32.38
CA SER A 151 -3.49 -14.36 31.42
C SER A 151 -4.65 -13.51 30.88
N GLY A 152 -4.37 -12.24 30.54
CA GLY A 152 -5.36 -11.29 30.05
C GLY A 152 -6.14 -10.56 31.14
N ASN A 153 -5.92 -10.87 32.43
CA ASN A 153 -6.57 -10.27 33.59
C ASN A 153 -8.10 -10.12 33.41
N SER A 154 -8.76 -11.21 33.02
CA SER A 154 -10.10 -11.22 32.43
C SER A 154 -11.19 -10.59 33.30
N GLN A 155 -11.18 -10.84 34.62
CA GLN A 155 -12.17 -10.28 35.54
C GLN A 155 -12.11 -8.75 35.60
N GLU A 156 -10.90 -8.21 35.71
CA GLU A 156 -10.69 -6.76 35.74
C GLU A 156 -10.89 -6.13 34.36
N TYR A 157 -10.57 -6.85 33.28
CA TYR A 157 -10.94 -6.46 31.92
C TYR A 157 -12.45 -6.30 31.80
N GLU A 158 -13.23 -7.31 32.20
CA GLU A 158 -14.69 -7.27 32.14
C GLU A 158 -15.24 -6.07 32.92
N ARG A 159 -14.81 -5.91 34.18
CA ARG A 159 -15.26 -4.83 35.06
C ARG A 159 -15.03 -3.46 34.40
N ARG A 160 -13.86 -3.21 33.84
CA ARG A 160 -13.53 -1.93 33.17
C ARG A 160 -14.25 -1.76 31.85
N LEU A 161 -14.47 -2.84 31.10
CA LEU A 161 -15.21 -2.80 29.86
C LEU A 161 -16.68 -2.47 30.11
N ARG A 162 -17.29 -3.03 31.16
CA ARG A 162 -18.65 -2.67 31.61
C ARG A 162 -18.75 -1.20 32.01
N ILE A 163 -17.77 -0.69 32.77
CA ILE A 163 -17.73 0.73 33.15
C ILE A 163 -17.61 1.66 31.93
N SER A 164 -16.80 1.27 30.94
CA SER A 164 -16.46 2.14 29.80
C SER A 164 -17.38 2.01 28.59
N GLN A 165 -18.02 0.86 28.37
CA GLN A 165 -18.88 0.57 27.22
C GLN A 165 -20.33 0.21 27.61
N GLY A 166 -20.59 -0.07 28.89
CA GLY A 166 -21.89 -0.49 29.41
C GLY A 166 -22.08 -2.00 29.43
N ASP A 167 -23.02 -2.46 30.27
CA ASP A 167 -23.29 -3.88 30.46
C ASP A 167 -23.80 -4.57 29.19
N ALA A 168 -24.72 -3.93 28.47
CA ALA A 168 -25.30 -4.48 27.25
C ALA A 168 -24.24 -4.85 26.19
N PHE A 169 -23.21 -4.02 26.04
CA PHE A 169 -22.10 -4.27 25.11
C PHE A 169 -21.30 -5.51 25.52
N VAL A 170 -21.01 -5.65 26.82
CA VAL A 170 -20.23 -6.77 27.34
C VAL A 170 -21.03 -8.06 27.30
N ASP A 171 -22.30 -8.02 27.65
CA ASP A 171 -23.21 -9.17 27.63
C ASP A 171 -23.43 -9.69 26.21
N GLU A 172 -23.57 -8.79 25.21
CA GLU A 172 -23.62 -9.16 23.80
C GLU A 172 -22.32 -9.87 23.39
N LEU A 173 -21.16 -9.32 23.75
CA LEU A 173 -19.86 -9.88 23.37
C LEU A 173 -19.58 -11.24 24.04
N LEU A 174 -20.04 -11.43 25.27
CA LEU A 174 -19.95 -12.70 26.01
C LEU A 174 -20.88 -13.77 25.43
N SER A 175 -22.09 -13.39 25.03
CA SER A 175 -23.09 -14.30 24.46
C SER A 175 -22.87 -14.61 22.97
N ASP A 176 -22.08 -13.80 22.26
CA ASP A 176 -21.74 -14.02 20.86
C ASP A 176 -20.92 -15.31 20.68
N ASN A 177 -21.58 -16.37 20.21
CA ASN A 177 -20.96 -17.63 19.82
C ASN A 177 -21.17 -17.92 18.34
N GLU A 178 -21.43 -16.87 17.55
CA GLU A 178 -21.70 -17.00 16.12
C GLU A 178 -20.42 -17.41 15.37
N THR A 179 -20.51 -18.44 14.53
CA THR A 179 -19.35 -18.91 13.79
C THR A 179 -18.97 -17.94 12.68
N ARG A 180 -17.77 -17.34 12.78
CA ARG A 180 -17.21 -16.47 11.74
C ARG A 180 -16.05 -17.16 11.02
N ARG A 181 -16.21 -17.36 9.71
CA ARG A 181 -15.18 -17.98 8.84
C ARG A 181 -14.64 -16.96 7.86
N TYR A 182 -13.48 -16.40 8.18
CA TYR A 182 -12.78 -15.44 7.32
C TYR A 182 -12.12 -16.10 6.11
N ARG A 183 -12.41 -15.56 4.94
CA ARG A 183 -11.77 -15.86 3.66
C ARG A 183 -10.63 -14.88 3.38
N ARG A 184 -9.94 -15.08 2.27
CA ARG A 184 -8.83 -14.23 1.83
C ARG A 184 -9.29 -12.77 1.69
N GLU A 185 -10.46 -12.58 1.10
CA GLU A 185 -11.06 -11.28 0.80
C GLU A 185 -11.35 -10.50 2.09
N ASP A 186 -11.89 -11.18 3.11
CA ASP A 186 -12.19 -10.56 4.40
C ASP A 186 -10.92 -10.02 5.07
N TYR A 187 -9.82 -10.79 5.05
CA TYR A 187 -8.55 -10.31 5.60
C TYR A 187 -7.98 -9.12 4.84
N LEU A 188 -8.17 -9.04 3.52
CA LEU A 188 -7.76 -7.89 2.73
C LEU A 188 -8.59 -6.65 3.09
N VAL A 189 -9.90 -6.82 3.29
CA VAL A 189 -10.81 -5.75 3.75
C VAL A 189 -10.40 -5.24 5.13
N ILE A 190 -10.18 -6.15 6.09
CA ILE A 190 -9.75 -5.80 7.46
C ILE A 190 -8.40 -5.07 7.43
N GLU A 191 -7.43 -5.56 6.65
CA GLU A 191 -6.12 -4.92 6.52
C GLU A 191 -6.24 -3.50 5.93
N ALA A 192 -7.03 -3.35 4.88
CA ALA A 192 -7.25 -2.07 4.20
C ALA A 192 -7.96 -1.07 5.12
N TRP A 193 -9.01 -1.51 5.81
CA TRP A 193 -9.73 -0.73 6.80
C TRP A 193 -8.77 -0.25 7.91
N ALA A 194 -8.03 -1.16 8.56
CA ALA A 194 -7.14 -0.79 9.65
C ALA A 194 -6.05 0.22 9.22
N LYS A 195 -5.54 0.08 7.99
CA LYS A 195 -4.58 1.04 7.42
C LYS A 195 -5.18 2.41 7.16
N LYS A 196 -6.41 2.46 6.67
CA LYS A 196 -7.14 3.71 6.44
C LYS A 196 -7.35 4.44 7.76
N GLU A 197 -7.91 3.76 8.76
CA GLU A 197 -8.17 4.33 10.09
C GLU A 197 -6.88 4.81 10.77
N MET A 198 -5.78 4.06 10.66
CA MET A 198 -4.48 4.52 11.16
C MET A 198 -3.99 5.81 10.51
N LYS A 199 -4.22 5.96 9.19
CA LYS A 199 -3.85 7.19 8.48
C LYS A 199 -4.70 8.35 8.94
N GLU A 200 -6.00 8.14 9.13
CA GLU A 200 -6.94 9.15 9.62
C GLU A 200 -6.61 9.59 11.04
N LEU A 201 -6.34 8.65 11.96
CA LEU A 201 -5.90 8.95 13.33
C LEU A 201 -4.62 9.80 13.35
N LYS A 202 -3.62 9.47 12.54
CA LYS A 202 -2.37 10.25 12.46
C LYS A 202 -2.60 11.63 11.85
N SER A 203 -3.47 11.72 10.85
CA SER A 203 -3.81 13.00 10.21
C SER A 203 -4.59 13.91 11.18
N GLY A 204 -5.49 13.35 11.99
CA GLY A 204 -6.21 14.07 13.04
C GLY A 204 -5.30 14.56 14.16
N LYS A 205 -4.38 13.70 14.65
CA LYS A 205 -3.36 14.10 15.64
C LYS A 205 -2.47 15.24 15.13
N ASN A 206 -2.07 15.21 13.86
CA ASN A 206 -1.26 16.29 13.27
C ASN A 206 -2.01 17.62 13.18
N LYS A 207 -3.33 17.60 12.95
CA LYS A 207 -4.14 18.83 12.92
C LYS A 207 -4.33 19.42 14.31
N ASN A 208 -4.56 18.57 15.32
CA ASN A 208 -4.76 19.01 16.70
C ASN A 208 -3.46 19.48 17.39
N ASN A 209 -2.28 19.08 16.87
CA ASN A 209 -0.98 19.56 17.35
C ASN A 209 -0.48 20.84 16.63
N GLN A 210 -1.24 21.37 15.67
CA GLN A 210 -0.91 22.60 14.91
C GLN A 210 -1.87 23.76 15.20
N ALA A 211 -2.85 23.54 16.08
CA ALA A 211 -3.75 24.55 16.65
C ALA A 211 -3.37 24.79 18.11
#